data_AF-A0A497VD26-F1
#
_entry.id   AF-A0A497VD26-F1
#
_cell.length_a   1.000
_cell.length_b   1.000
_cell.length_c   1.000
_cell.angle_alpha   90.00
_cell.angle_beta   90.00
_cell.angle_gamma   90.00
#
_symmetry.space_group_name_H-M   'P 1'
#
loop_
_entity.id
_entity.type
_entity.pdbx_description
1 polymer ?
#
loop_
_entity_poly.entity_id
_entity_poly.type
_entity_poly.pdbx_seq_one_letter_code
_entity_poly.pdbx_strand_id
1 'polypeptide(L)'
;MQRWAVIFLMGVGGCAVAPALAQAPVDSAAVCQRAADKLQGLVPQWRDFVMEFKAEASNPSVLALAEEHRQGRLKASFRRHCQREWGAHQAIFVCFSGSVTELGLALCMQKDTNPHGWEYRP
;
A
#
# COMPACT_ATOMS: atom_id res chain seq x y z
N MET A 1 -36.08 -6.41 5.69
CA MET A 1 -36.87 -5.21 5.33
C MET A 1 -36.57 -4.87 3.87
N GLN A 2 -37.64 -4.86 3.06
CA GLN A 2 -37.88 -4.26 1.73
C GLN A 2 -36.70 -4.01 0.76
N ARG A 3 -36.82 -4.58 -0.45
CA ARG A 3 -36.25 -3.99 -1.67
C ARG A 3 -37.33 -3.90 -2.75
N TRP A 4 -37.50 -2.68 -3.21
CA TRP A 4 -38.57 -2.18 -4.06
C TRP A 4 -38.45 -2.69 -5.49
N ALA A 5 -39.58 -3.08 -6.08
CA ALA A 5 -39.75 -3.17 -7.51
C ALA A 5 -39.92 -1.75 -8.06
N VAL A 6 -39.06 -1.35 -9.01
CA VAL A 6 -39.28 -0.15 -9.82
C VAL A 6 -39.50 -0.59 -11.26
N ILE A 7 -40.75 -0.44 -11.67
CA ILE A 7 -41.26 -0.54 -13.04
C ILE A 7 -40.58 0.54 -13.87
N PHE A 8 -39.95 0.19 -14.99
CA PHE A 8 -39.43 1.16 -15.95
C PHE A 8 -40.41 1.34 -17.11
N LEU A 9 -41.12 2.46 -17.11
CA LEU A 9 -41.83 2.99 -18.28
C LEU A 9 -40.79 3.46 -19.31
N MET A 10 -40.84 2.91 -20.52
CA MET A 10 -40.08 3.41 -21.66
C MET A 10 -40.68 4.75 -22.12
N GLY A 11 -39.97 5.84 -21.83
CA GLY A 11 -40.27 7.19 -22.29
C GLY A 11 -38.99 7.89 -22.77
N VAL A 12 -38.91 8.05 -24.09
CA VAL A 12 -38.23 9.08 -24.89
C VAL A 12 -37.18 9.98 -24.19
N GLY A 13 -35.96 9.94 -24.72
CA GLY A 13 -35.03 11.09 -24.71
C GLY A 13 -34.28 11.35 -23.41
N GLY A 14 -33.01 10.96 -23.35
CA GLY A 14 -32.12 11.37 -22.27
C GLY A 14 -30.73 10.82 -22.50
N CYS A 15 -29.72 11.70 -22.49
CA CYS A 15 -28.31 11.34 -22.51
C CYS A 15 -28.05 10.16 -21.57
N ALA A 16 -27.46 9.09 -22.11
CA ALA A 16 -27.02 7.95 -21.31
C ALA A 16 -25.92 8.43 -20.35
N VAL A 17 -26.30 8.86 -19.15
CA VAL A 17 -25.39 9.02 -18.03
C VAL A 17 -24.99 7.61 -17.62
N ALA A 18 -23.83 7.17 -18.11
CA ALA A 18 -23.24 5.92 -17.67
C ALA A 18 -23.17 5.97 -16.13
N PRO A 19 -23.68 4.96 -15.41
CA PRO A 19 -23.51 4.92 -13.97
C PRO A 19 -22.00 4.88 -13.69
N ALA A 20 -21.48 5.93 -13.06
CA ALA A 20 -20.17 5.89 -12.45
C ALA A 20 -20.20 4.70 -11.49
N LEU A 21 -19.50 3.62 -11.83
CA LEU A 21 -19.30 2.49 -10.95
C LEU A 21 -18.60 3.04 -9.71
N ALA A 22 -19.37 3.32 -8.66
CA ALA A 22 -18.84 3.69 -7.37
C ALA A 22 -17.96 2.52 -6.91
N GLN A 23 -16.65 2.70 -7.05
CA GLN A 23 -15.68 1.72 -6.58
C GLN A 23 -15.95 1.51 -5.09
N ALA A 24 -16.18 0.26 -4.69
CA ALA A 24 -16.37 -0.05 -3.27
C ALA A 24 -15.17 0.49 -2.48
N PRO A 25 -15.40 1.08 -1.29
CA PRO A 25 -14.32 1.66 -0.49
C PRO A 25 -13.27 0.58 -0.21
N VAL A 26 -12.01 0.92 -0.47
CA VAL A 26 -10.87 0.03 -0.23
C VAL A 26 -10.74 -0.19 1.28
N ASP A 27 -10.74 -1.47 1.71
CA ASP A 27 -10.53 -1.84 3.11
C ASP A 27 -9.07 -1.58 3.51
N SER A 28 -8.83 -0.46 4.19
CA SER A 28 -7.53 -0.04 4.66
C SER A 28 -6.90 -1.02 5.65
N ALA A 29 -7.71 -1.66 6.51
CA ALA A 29 -7.19 -2.61 7.48
C ALA A 29 -6.63 -3.85 6.79
N ALA A 30 -7.35 -4.37 5.79
CA ALA A 30 -6.90 -5.51 5.00
C ALA A 30 -5.66 -5.16 4.15
N VAL A 31 -5.62 -3.97 3.54
CA VAL A 31 -4.45 -3.49 2.79
C VAL A 31 -3.23 -3.35 3.69
N CYS A 32 -3.36 -2.67 4.83
CA CYS A 32 -2.27 -2.48 5.78
C CYS A 32 -1.76 -3.79 6.37
N GLN A 33 -2.64 -4.76 6.60
CA GLN A 33 -2.26 -6.11 7.02
C GLN A 33 -1.38 -6.79 5.96
N ARG A 34 -1.84 -6.84 4.70
CA ARG A 34 -1.08 -7.47 3.60
C ARG A 34 0.25 -6.78 3.35
N ALA A 35 0.28 -5.45 3.41
CA ALA A 35 1.51 -4.68 3.26
C ALA A 35 2.50 -4.99 4.40
N ALA A 36 2.04 -5.07 5.65
CA ALA A 36 2.90 -5.42 6.76
C ALA A 36 3.45 -6.85 6.67
N ASP A 37 2.63 -7.80 6.20
CA ASP A 37 3.05 -9.19 5.97
C ASP A 37 4.17 -9.28 4.91
N LYS A 38 4.04 -8.52 3.81
CA LYS A 38 5.10 -8.45 2.79
C LYS A 38 6.37 -7.82 3.32
N LEU A 39 6.27 -6.68 3.99
CA LEU A 39 7.45 -6.01 4.54
C LEU A 39 8.20 -6.93 5.51
N GLN A 40 7.47 -7.65 6.36
CA GLN A 40 8.05 -8.63 7.28
C GLN A 40 8.83 -9.73 6.55
N GLY A 41 8.35 -10.21 5.40
CA GLY A 41 9.06 -11.22 4.60
C GLY A 41 10.32 -10.71 3.89
N LEU A 42 10.35 -9.44 3.50
CA LEU A 42 11.41 -8.87 2.64
C LEU A 42 12.59 -8.28 3.43
N VAL A 43 12.32 -7.74 4.61
CA VAL A 43 13.31 -7.03 5.42
C VAL A 43 14.58 -7.84 5.70
N PRO A 44 14.53 -9.17 6.00
CA PRO A 44 15.74 -9.98 6.16
C PRO A 44 16.62 -9.98 4.91
N GLN A 45 16.03 -10.23 3.73
CA GLN A 45 16.76 -10.27 2.47
C GLN A 45 17.34 -8.90 2.10
N TRP A 46 16.59 -7.82 2.31
CA TRP A 46 17.07 -6.47 2.03
C TRP A 46 18.25 -6.09 2.94
N ARG A 47 18.19 -6.47 4.23
CA ARG A 47 19.34 -6.34 5.13
C ARG A 47 20.53 -7.12 4.59
N ASP A 48 20.34 -8.38 4.20
CA ASP A 48 21.44 -9.23 3.74
C ASP A 48 22.14 -8.64 2.51
N PHE A 49 21.38 -8.09 1.55
CA PHE A 49 21.94 -7.32 0.43
C PHE A 49 22.73 -6.09 0.89
N VAL A 50 22.20 -5.31 1.83
CA VAL A 50 22.90 -4.13 2.36
C VAL A 50 24.24 -4.52 3.00
N MET A 51 24.28 -5.65 3.73
CA MET A 51 25.51 -6.16 4.33
C MET A 51 26.49 -6.74 3.28
N GLU A 52 25.99 -7.50 2.31
CA GLU A 52 26.80 -8.13 1.25
C GLU A 52 27.54 -7.07 0.41
N PHE A 53 26.84 -6.00 0.04
CA PHE A 53 27.39 -4.92 -0.78
C PHE A 53 28.03 -3.80 0.02
N LYS A 54 28.18 -3.94 1.34
CA LYS A 54 28.77 -2.94 2.24
C LYS A 54 28.12 -1.55 2.09
N ALA A 55 26.79 -1.54 1.99
CA ALA A 55 25.98 -0.35 1.72
C ALA A 55 25.27 0.19 2.97
N GLU A 56 25.72 -0.20 4.17
CA GLU A 56 25.09 0.13 5.47
C GLU A 56 24.93 1.63 5.65
N ALA A 57 25.97 2.40 5.36
CA ALA A 57 25.99 3.86 5.53
C ALA A 57 24.95 4.56 4.65
N SER A 58 24.65 4.00 3.48
CA SER A 58 23.67 4.55 2.53
C SER A 58 22.24 4.06 2.78
N ASN A 59 22.05 3.04 3.63
CA ASN A 59 20.76 2.39 3.86
C ASN A 59 20.39 2.27 5.36
N PRO A 60 20.50 3.35 6.17
CA PRO A 60 20.21 3.29 7.60
C PRO A 60 18.76 2.88 7.91
N SER A 61 17.82 3.25 7.04
CA SER A 61 16.40 2.89 7.18
C SER A 61 16.15 1.39 7.08
N VAL A 62 16.88 0.69 6.21
CA VAL A 62 16.77 -0.77 6.06
C VAL A 62 17.28 -1.46 7.33
N LEU A 63 18.37 -0.95 7.91
CA LEU A 63 18.93 -1.46 9.16
C LEU A 63 17.98 -1.24 10.33
N ALA A 64 17.32 -0.08 10.41
CA ALA A 64 16.31 0.20 11.42
C ALA A 64 15.09 -0.74 11.30
N LEU A 65 14.60 -0.97 10.08
CA LEU A 65 13.51 -1.92 9.83
C LEU A 65 13.92 -3.35 10.19
N ALA A 66 15.15 -3.75 9.89
CA ALA A 66 15.68 -5.06 10.26
C ALA A 66 15.78 -5.24 11.78
N GLU A 67 16.16 -4.19 12.50
CA GLU A 67 16.18 -4.21 13.97
C GLU A 67 14.77 -4.29 14.55
N GLU A 68 13.81 -3.52 14.03
CA GLU A 68 12.40 -3.65 14.42
C GLU A 68 11.83 -5.04 14.11
N HIS A 69 12.24 -5.65 13.00
CA HIS A 69 11.87 -7.01 12.63
C HIS A 69 12.43 -8.02 13.63
N ARG A 70 13.71 -7.91 13.97
CA ARG A 70 14.39 -8.76 14.97
C ARG A 70 13.72 -8.68 16.34
N GLN A 71 13.22 -7.51 16.71
CA GLN A 71 12.49 -7.29 17.96
C GLN A 71 11.01 -7.72 17.90
N GLY A 72 10.53 -8.23 16.75
CA GLY A 72 9.14 -8.66 16.56
C GLY A 72 8.13 -7.50 16.50
N ARG A 73 8.59 -6.25 16.38
CA ARG A 73 7.73 -5.05 16.43
C ARG A 73 7.30 -4.56 15.05
N LEU A 74 8.09 -4.85 14.01
CA LEU A 74 7.93 -4.30 12.65
C LEU A 74 6.49 -4.36 12.12
N LYS A 75 5.87 -5.54 12.11
CA LYS A 75 4.52 -5.70 11.55
C LYS A 75 3.48 -4.86 12.27
N ALA A 76 3.54 -4.80 13.60
CA ALA A 76 2.63 -3.98 14.39
C ALA A 76 2.90 -2.48 14.19
N SER A 77 4.17 -2.06 14.16
CA SER A 77 4.58 -0.68 13.88
C SER A 77 4.10 -0.22 12.50
N PHE A 78 4.36 -1.02 11.46
CA PHE A 78 3.98 -0.70 10.09
C PHE A 78 2.47 -0.62 9.94
N ARG A 79 1.69 -1.56 10.51
CA ARG A 79 0.22 -1.50 10.45
C ARG A 79 -0.32 -0.21 11.05
N ARG A 80 0.19 0.21 12.22
CA ARG A 80 -0.20 1.47 12.86
C ARG A 80 0.17 2.68 11.99
N HIS A 81 1.36 2.68 11.41
CA HIS A 81 1.79 3.73 10.49
C HIS A 81 0.85 3.79 9.26
N CYS A 82 0.62 2.66 8.59
CA CYS A 82 -0.24 2.58 7.42
C CYS A 82 -1.67 3.06 7.68
N GLN A 83 -2.25 2.68 8.83
CA GLN A 83 -3.59 3.13 9.21
C GLN A 83 -3.64 4.64 9.49
N ARG A 84 -2.63 5.19 10.16
CA ARG A 84 -2.55 6.62 10.47
C ARG A 84 -2.36 7.46 9.21
N GLU A 85 -1.49 7.02 8.31
CA GLU A 85 -1.14 7.75 7.09
C GLU A 85 -2.04 7.40 5.90
N TRP A 86 -3.09 6.61 6.11
CA TRP A 86 -3.92 6.08 5.03
C TRP A 86 -4.43 7.17 4.09
N GLY A 87 -4.97 8.26 4.64
CA GLY A 87 -5.53 9.35 3.85
C GLY A 87 -4.51 10.04 2.92
N ALA A 88 -3.23 10.03 3.28
CA ALA A 88 -2.17 10.67 2.50
C ALA A 88 -1.48 9.70 1.54
N HIS A 89 -1.41 8.41 1.88
CA HIS A 89 -0.53 7.44 1.19
C HIS A 89 -1.23 6.16 0.72
N GLN A 90 -2.57 6.14 0.69
CA GLN A 90 -3.36 4.99 0.24
C GLN A 90 -2.86 4.38 -1.08
N ALA A 91 -2.53 5.19 -2.08
CA ALA A 91 -2.07 4.68 -3.38
C ALA A 91 -0.81 3.80 -3.26
N ILE A 92 0.16 4.23 -2.44
CA ILE A 92 1.40 3.50 -2.18
C ILE A 92 1.10 2.22 -1.40
N PHE A 93 0.25 2.30 -0.36
CA PHE A 93 -0.10 1.11 0.43
C PHE A 93 -0.86 0.06 -0.39
N VAL A 94 -1.77 0.49 -1.25
CA VAL A 94 -2.48 -0.41 -2.17
C VAL A 94 -1.50 -1.05 -3.15
N CYS A 95 -0.65 -0.25 -3.79
CA CYS A 95 0.40 -0.72 -4.72
C CYS A 95 1.27 -1.77 -4.03
N PHE A 96 1.88 -1.42 -2.89
CA PHE A 96 2.75 -2.29 -2.11
C PHE A 96 2.03 -3.58 -1.69
N SER A 97 0.80 -3.48 -1.18
CA SER A 97 -0.01 -4.64 -0.80
C SER A 97 -0.38 -5.54 -1.98
N GLY A 98 -0.37 -5.03 -3.21
CA GLY A 98 -0.66 -5.76 -4.45
C GLY A 98 0.58 -6.33 -5.16
N SER A 99 1.76 -5.71 -5.00
CA SER A 99 2.98 -6.11 -5.72
C SER A 99 3.49 -7.51 -5.39
N VAL A 100 3.66 -8.36 -6.41
CA VAL A 100 4.08 -9.76 -6.24
C VAL A 100 5.57 -10.01 -6.45
N THR A 101 6.33 -8.98 -6.85
CA THR A 101 7.77 -9.07 -7.12
C THR A 101 8.55 -7.92 -6.46
N GLU A 102 9.84 -8.12 -6.21
CA GLU A 102 10.78 -7.08 -5.76
C GLU A 102 10.79 -5.87 -6.70
N LEU A 103 10.78 -6.10 -8.01
CA LEU A 103 10.64 -5.04 -9.01
C LEU A 103 9.32 -4.28 -8.87
N GLY A 104 8.20 -4.99 -8.67
CA GLY A 104 6.89 -4.38 -8.43
C GLY A 104 6.85 -3.56 -7.15
N LEU A 105 7.66 -3.90 -6.15
CA LEU A 105 7.78 -3.12 -4.92
C LEU A 105 8.64 -1.87 -5.14
N ALA A 106 9.76 -1.98 -5.85
CA ALA A 106 10.59 -0.85 -6.24
C ALA A 106 9.81 0.19 -7.08
N LEU A 107 8.93 -0.26 -7.98
CA LEU A 107 8.05 0.60 -8.77
C LEU A 107 7.00 1.34 -7.93
N CYS A 108 6.57 0.77 -6.79
CA CYS A 108 5.72 1.49 -5.84
C CYS A 108 6.47 2.56 -5.04
N MET A 109 7.81 2.54 -5.03
CA MET A 109 8.67 3.46 -4.27
C MET A 109 9.34 4.54 -5.13
N GLN A 110 9.32 4.45 -6.47
CA GLN A 110 10.03 5.40 -7.35
C GLN A 110 9.30 6.74 -7.52
N LYS A 111 10.11 7.81 -7.57
CA LYS A 111 9.69 9.23 -7.59
C LYS A 111 8.92 9.63 -8.85
N ASP A 112 9.21 8.99 -9.98
CA ASP A 112 8.65 9.35 -11.29
C ASP A 112 7.19 8.89 -11.46
N THR A 113 6.69 8.05 -10.56
CA THR A 113 5.28 7.62 -10.44
C THR A 113 4.66 8.00 -9.09
N ASN A 114 5.33 8.86 -8.30
CA ASN A 114 4.93 9.30 -6.97
C ASN A 114 4.34 10.72 -7.02
N PRO A 115 3.01 10.89 -7.15
CA PRO A 115 2.37 12.22 -7.26
C PRO A 115 2.51 13.10 -6.00
N HIS A 116 3.12 12.59 -4.92
CA HIS A 116 3.22 13.27 -3.63
C HIS A 116 4.65 13.41 -3.08
N GLY A 117 5.69 13.02 -3.84
CA GLY A 117 7.09 13.37 -3.53
C GLY A 117 7.62 12.81 -2.20
N TRP A 118 7.26 11.59 -1.84
CA TRP A 118 7.65 10.99 -0.57
C TRP A 118 9.14 10.64 -0.48
N GLU A 119 9.79 11.12 0.58
CA GLU A 119 11.08 10.63 1.10
C GLU A 119 10.80 9.89 2.41
N TYR A 120 11.28 8.65 2.56
CA TYR A 120 11.33 8.02 3.88
C TYR A 120 12.43 8.71 4.69
N ARG A 121 12.05 9.74 5.43
CA ARG A 121 12.86 10.27 6.53
C ARG A 121 12.50 9.46 7.77
N PRO A 122 13.51 9.02 8.56
CA PRO A 122 13.28 8.24 9.77
C PRO A 122 12.31 8.93 10.73
#